data_AF-A0A396H6S6-F1
#
_entry.id   AF-A0A396H6S6-F1
#
_cell.length_a   1.000
_cell.length_b   1.000
_cell.length_c   1.000
_cell.angle_alpha   90.00
_cell.angle_beta   90.00
_cell.angle_gamma   90.00
#
_symmetry.space_group_name_H-M   'P 1'
#
loop_
_entity.id
_entity.type
_entity.pdbx_description
1 polymer ?
#
loop_
_entity_poly.entity_id
_entity_poly.type
_entity_poly.pdbx_seq_one_letter_code
_entity_poly.pdbx_strand_id
1 'polypeptide(L)'
;MVQMPEVNSQVFYFPQGHAEHACEPVNFSAYSKIPSFIPCRVEDIRYMANHETDEVYAKLRLVPMNINQVSFDNDGVAGINVSETKDKHQSFAKTLTQSDANNGGGFSCPRYCAEMIFPRMDYSGNPPFQGIYPKDVHGEKWHFRHVYRGTPKRHLLTTGWSPFVSDKKLASGDSVVFLRSENGELRVGIWREKRRNNVGVVRVEIWGKVKVLEVIEAVRLGTNMQPFDVVYYPRSGTPEFFVKTSLIGITLQIRWCPGMRFKMPIETEDSSRISWFIGTVASVQAADPSWPDSLWRLLQV
;
A
#
# COMPACT_ATOMS: atom_id res chain seq x y z
N MET A 1 1.62 1.08 -6.29
CA MET A 1 2.90 0.65 -5.70
C MET A 1 3.32 1.64 -4.65
N VAL A 2 3.55 1.13 -3.44
CA VAL A 2 3.95 1.92 -2.28
C VAL A 2 5.44 1.73 -2.06
N GLN A 3 6.18 2.82 -1.94
CA GLN A 3 7.62 2.83 -1.66
C GLN A 3 7.86 3.37 -0.25
N MET A 4 7.92 2.45 0.70
CA MET A 4 8.26 2.81 2.08
C MET A 4 9.74 3.22 2.17
N PRO A 5 10.06 4.33 2.88
CA PRO A 5 11.44 4.67 3.17
C PRO A 5 12.08 3.64 4.12
N GLU A 6 13.39 3.70 4.27
CA GLU A 6 14.12 2.86 5.21
C GLU A 6 14.31 3.60 6.53
N VAL A 7 14.41 2.86 7.64
CA VAL A 7 14.76 3.47 8.93
C VAL A 7 16.13 4.13 8.80
N ASN A 8 16.27 5.31 9.41
CA ASN A 8 17.40 6.25 9.31
C ASN A 8 17.56 6.99 7.97
N SER A 9 16.75 6.71 6.95
CA SER A 9 16.77 7.51 5.72
C SER A 9 16.18 8.90 5.92
N GLN A 10 16.61 9.84 5.08
CA GLN A 10 16.10 11.22 5.06
C GLN A 10 14.90 11.34 4.11
N VAL A 11 13.85 12.01 4.56
CA VAL A 11 12.61 12.24 3.81
C VAL A 11 12.15 13.68 3.96
N PHE A 12 11.43 14.19 2.98
CA PHE A 12 10.59 15.37 3.15
C PHE A 12 9.18 14.94 3.52
N TYR A 13 8.70 15.39 4.67
CA TYR A 13 7.31 15.28 5.09
C TYR A 13 6.50 16.45 4.52
N PHE A 14 5.40 16.16 3.82
CA PHE A 14 4.50 17.14 3.20
C PHE A 14 3.17 17.21 3.97
N PRO A 15 2.92 18.29 4.75
CA PRO A 15 1.67 18.42 5.49
C PRO A 15 0.41 18.40 4.62
N GLN A 16 0.45 18.99 3.42
CA GLN A 16 -0.66 18.93 2.45
C GLN A 16 -1.02 17.48 2.11
N GLY A 17 0.01 16.65 1.87
CA GLY A 17 -0.22 15.24 1.60
C GLY A 17 -0.75 14.47 2.80
N HIS A 18 -0.29 14.78 4.01
CA HIS A 18 -0.82 14.15 5.22
C HIS A 18 -2.30 14.55 5.43
N ALA A 19 -2.69 15.78 5.11
CA ALA A 19 -4.08 16.23 5.17
C ALA A 19 -5.01 15.44 4.21
N GLU A 20 -4.52 14.95 3.07
CA GLU A 20 -5.31 14.07 2.19
C GLU A 20 -5.61 12.70 2.82
N HIS A 21 -4.87 12.31 3.86
CA HIS A 21 -5.14 11.12 4.66
C HIS A 21 -6.06 11.38 5.85
N ALA A 22 -6.50 12.62 6.06
CA ALA A 22 -7.43 12.97 7.12
C ALA A 22 -8.86 12.54 6.80
N CYS A 23 -9.66 12.24 7.84
CA CYS A 23 -11.07 11.86 7.72
C CYS A 23 -12.02 13.00 7.33
N GLU A 24 -11.55 14.25 7.39
CA GLU A 24 -12.29 15.47 7.10
C GLU A 24 -11.31 16.58 6.65
N PRO A 25 -11.78 17.69 6.05
CA PRO A 25 -10.88 18.74 5.55
C PRO A 25 -10.06 19.33 6.69
N VAL A 26 -8.73 19.26 6.56
CA VAL A 26 -7.83 19.91 7.51
C VAL A 26 -7.73 21.38 7.15
N ASN A 27 -8.19 22.24 8.06
CA ASN A 27 -7.99 23.68 7.92
C ASN A 27 -6.71 24.12 8.62
N PHE A 28 -5.70 24.49 7.84
CA PHE A 28 -4.44 25.02 8.34
C PHE A 28 -4.46 26.53 8.64
N SER A 29 -5.54 27.25 8.33
CA SER A 29 -5.62 28.71 8.47
C SER A 29 -5.44 29.23 9.90
N ALA A 30 -5.71 28.39 10.90
CA ALA A 30 -5.55 28.74 12.31
C ALA A 30 -4.08 28.71 12.77
N TYR A 31 -3.16 28.19 11.96
CA TYR A 31 -1.76 28.02 12.30
C TYR A 31 -0.90 28.98 11.47
N SER A 32 -0.06 29.76 12.14
CA SER A 32 0.85 30.70 11.48
C SER A 32 1.87 29.96 10.60
N LYS A 33 1.91 30.29 9.30
CA LYS A 33 2.90 29.87 8.29
C LYS A 33 3.46 28.45 8.49
N ILE A 34 2.61 27.44 8.23
CA ILE A 34 3.09 26.07 8.12
C ILE A 34 3.95 25.94 6.85
N PRO A 35 5.18 25.39 6.93
CA PRO A 35 6.07 25.23 5.78
C PRO A 35 5.55 24.18 4.80
N SER A 36 5.92 24.32 3.51
CA SER A 36 5.43 23.43 2.47
C SER A 36 5.90 21.97 2.58
N PHE A 37 7.00 21.79 3.30
CA PHE A 37 7.58 20.51 3.67
C PHE A 37 8.40 20.68 4.94
N ILE A 38 8.66 19.57 5.63
CA ILE A 38 9.56 19.49 6.78
C ILE A 38 10.59 18.40 6.49
N PRO A 39 11.89 18.71 6.42
CA PRO A 39 12.93 17.70 6.31
C PRO A 39 12.96 16.86 7.59
N CYS A 40 12.96 15.54 7.45
CA CYS A 40 12.93 14.60 8.56
C CYS A 40 13.89 13.43 8.31
N ARG A 41 14.39 12.84 9.40
CA ARG A 41 14.93 11.47 9.38
C ARG A 41 13.86 10.51 9.89
N VAL A 42 13.73 9.36 9.24
CA VAL A 42 12.84 8.28 9.71
C VAL A 42 13.51 7.58 10.88
N GLU A 43 12.92 7.65 12.07
CA GLU A 43 13.45 6.99 13.27
C GLU A 43 12.93 5.55 13.42
N ASP A 44 11.66 5.32 13.09
CA ASP A 44 11.02 4.01 13.21
C ASP A 44 9.87 3.85 12.21
N ILE A 45 9.60 2.61 11.79
CA ILE A 45 8.47 2.24 10.95
C ILE A 45 7.83 0.99 11.55
N ARG A 46 6.57 1.11 11.95
CA ARG A 46 5.76 -0.02 12.42
C ARG A 46 4.67 -0.34 11.41
N TYR A 47 4.65 -1.58 10.93
CA TYR A 47 3.59 -2.11 10.10
C TYR A 47 2.49 -2.68 10.98
N MET A 48 1.27 -2.24 10.75
CA MET A 48 0.11 -2.51 11.59
C MET A 48 -1.05 -2.99 10.72
N ALA A 49 -2.01 -3.68 11.33
CA ALA A 49 -3.28 -4.01 10.72
C ALA A 49 -4.42 -3.74 11.70
N ASN A 50 -5.54 -3.22 11.20
CA ASN A 50 -6.74 -3.04 12.02
C ASN A 50 -7.36 -4.41 12.33
N HIS A 51 -7.61 -4.69 13.61
CA HIS A 51 -8.10 -6.00 14.08
C HIS A 51 -9.50 -6.37 13.61
N GLU A 52 -10.33 -5.41 13.20
CA GLU A 52 -11.70 -5.66 12.75
C GLU A 52 -11.81 -5.75 11.23
N THR A 53 -10.93 -5.05 10.51
CA THR A 53 -11.03 -4.90 9.04
C THR A 53 -9.89 -5.57 8.27
N ASP A 54 -8.85 -6.04 8.96
CA ASP A 54 -7.57 -6.51 8.39
C ASP A 54 -6.85 -5.46 7.51
N GLU A 55 -7.31 -4.20 7.55
CA GLU A 55 -6.71 -3.14 6.76
C GLU A 55 -5.34 -2.77 7.31
N VAL A 56 -4.33 -2.88 6.45
CA VAL A 56 -2.94 -2.59 6.79
C VAL A 56 -2.66 -1.09 6.74
N TYR A 57 -1.79 -0.64 7.63
CA TYR A 57 -1.27 0.73 7.66
C TYR A 57 0.15 0.75 8.23
N ALA A 58 0.88 1.82 7.97
CA ALA A 58 2.20 2.05 8.55
C ALA A 58 2.15 3.23 9.51
N LYS A 59 2.80 3.10 10.66
CA LYS A 59 3.04 4.19 11.59
C LYS A 59 4.53 4.53 11.56
N LEU A 60 4.86 5.72 11.09
CA LEU A 60 6.23 6.20 11.00
C LEU A 60 6.51 7.19 12.12
N ARG A 61 7.70 7.10 12.71
CA ARG A 61 8.22 8.12 13.63
C ARG A 61 9.25 8.96 12.91
N LEU A 62 9.00 10.26 12.84
CA LEU A 62 9.82 11.22 12.09
C LEU A 62 10.50 12.17 13.06
N VAL A 63 11.78 12.44 12.82
CA VAL A 63 12.58 13.40 13.58
C VAL A 63 12.93 14.56 12.65
N PRO A 64 12.38 15.78 12.86
CA PRO A 64 12.72 16.95 12.07
C PRO A 64 14.23 17.24 12.07
N MET A 65 14.72 17.75 10.95
CA MET A 65 16.12 18.10 10.76
C MET A 65 16.26 19.44 10.05
N ASN A 66 17.41 20.09 10.24
CA ASN A 66 17.68 21.37 9.58
C ASN A 66 17.91 21.13 8.08
N ILE A 67 17.44 22.04 7.23
CA ILE A 67 17.60 21.92 5.77
C ILE A 67 19.07 21.80 5.35
N ASN A 68 19.99 22.43 6.09
CA ASN A 68 21.44 22.37 5.84
C ASN A 68 22.05 20.98 6.11
N GLN A 69 21.34 20.10 6.81
CA GLN A 69 21.76 18.72 7.10
C GLN A 69 21.20 17.71 6.09
N VAL A 70 20.35 18.17 5.17
CA VAL A 70 19.77 17.32 4.13
C VAL A 70 20.84 16.98 3.11
N SER A 71 21.06 15.68 2.91
CA SER A 71 21.80 15.18 1.77
C SER A 71 20.82 14.74 0.67
N PHE A 72 21.17 15.13 -0.55
CA PHE A 72 20.55 14.64 -1.77
C PHE A 72 21.38 13.51 -2.40
N ASP A 73 22.44 13.08 -1.72
CA ASP A 73 23.31 12.02 -2.20
C ASP A 73 22.52 10.73 -2.37
N ASN A 74 23.00 9.99 -3.35
CA ASN A 74 22.29 8.85 -3.88
C ASN A 74 22.45 7.66 -2.92
N ASP A 75 21.55 7.50 -1.95
CA ASP A 75 21.42 6.31 -1.05
C ASP A 75 21.07 5.03 -1.85
N GLY A 76 21.82 4.73 -2.90
CA GLY A 76 21.59 3.58 -3.77
C GLY A 76 20.30 3.67 -4.57
N VAL A 77 19.90 4.85 -5.08
CA VAL A 77 19.01 4.94 -6.26
C VAL A 77 19.78 4.36 -7.43
N ALA A 78 19.84 3.02 -7.49
CA ALA A 78 19.59 2.32 -8.73
C ALA A 78 18.42 3.07 -9.37
N GLY A 79 18.62 3.58 -10.59
CA GLY A 79 17.73 4.56 -11.20
C GLY A 79 16.27 4.13 -11.22
N ILE A 80 15.48 4.78 -12.05
CA ILE A 80 14.16 4.27 -12.45
C ILE A 80 14.33 2.98 -13.31
N ASN A 81 15.35 2.17 -13.05
CA ASN A 81 15.34 0.74 -13.25
C ASN A 81 14.74 0.18 -11.96
N VAL A 82 13.48 -0.26 -12.07
CA VAL A 82 12.90 -1.23 -11.16
C VAL A 82 14.00 -2.24 -10.81
N SER A 83 14.63 -2.11 -9.64
CA SER A 83 15.64 -3.07 -9.24
C SER A 83 14.88 -4.37 -9.02
N GLU A 84 14.96 -5.26 -10.02
CA GLU A 84 14.45 -6.63 -9.99
C GLU A 84 15.17 -7.51 -8.94
N THR A 85 15.75 -6.90 -7.92
CA THR A 85 16.57 -7.56 -6.90
C THR A 85 16.27 -6.96 -5.52
N LYS A 86 15.00 -7.00 -5.09
CA LYS A 86 14.66 -7.24 -3.68
C LYS A 86 14.00 -8.61 -3.65
N ASP A 87 14.53 -9.50 -2.84
CA ASP A 87 14.17 -10.92 -2.73
C ASP A 87 12.70 -11.19 -3.08
N LYS A 88 12.49 -11.88 -4.20
CA LYS A 88 11.16 -12.25 -4.71
C LYS A 88 10.52 -13.20 -3.72
N HIS A 89 9.93 -12.64 -2.68
CA HIS A 89 8.99 -13.35 -1.83
C HIS A 89 7.93 -13.94 -2.75
N GLN A 90 7.70 -15.25 -2.63
CA GLN A 90 6.74 -15.92 -3.50
C GLN A 90 5.35 -15.56 -3.01
N SER A 91 4.80 -14.47 -3.56
CA SER A 91 3.45 -14.00 -3.30
C SER A 91 2.55 -14.17 -4.51
N PHE A 92 1.26 -14.36 -4.25
CA PHE A 92 0.23 -14.40 -5.26
C PHE A 92 -1.03 -13.76 -4.71
N ALA A 93 -1.56 -12.78 -5.44
CA ALA A 93 -2.85 -12.18 -5.17
C ALA A 93 -3.88 -12.70 -6.17
N LYS A 94 -5.10 -12.96 -5.69
CA LYS A 94 -6.25 -13.23 -6.55
C LYS A 94 -7.46 -12.45 -6.08
N THR A 95 -8.05 -11.70 -7.01
CA THR A 95 -9.42 -11.20 -6.92
C THR A 95 -10.39 -12.36 -6.82
N LEU A 96 -11.20 -12.36 -5.77
CA LEU A 96 -12.22 -13.37 -5.51
C LEU A 96 -13.36 -13.21 -6.52
N THR A 97 -13.70 -14.32 -7.15
CA THR A 97 -14.91 -14.41 -7.97
C THR A 97 -16.13 -14.66 -7.09
N GLN A 98 -17.34 -14.53 -7.65
CA GLN A 98 -18.57 -14.84 -6.94
C GLN A 98 -18.62 -16.29 -6.41
N SER A 99 -18.00 -17.24 -7.11
CA SER A 99 -17.93 -18.64 -6.68
C SER A 99 -16.90 -18.90 -5.59
N ASP A 100 -15.88 -18.03 -5.46
CA ASP A 100 -14.94 -18.11 -4.34
C ASP A 100 -15.56 -17.52 -3.07
N ALA A 101 -16.39 -16.47 -3.18
CA ALA A 101 -16.96 -15.76 -2.03
C ALA A 101 -18.34 -16.26 -1.59
N ASN A 102 -18.87 -17.34 -2.17
CA ASN A 102 -20.18 -17.87 -1.80
C ASN A 102 -20.12 -18.89 -0.64
N ASN A 103 -21.19 -18.92 0.16
CA ASN A 103 -21.33 -19.90 1.23
C ASN A 103 -21.62 -21.29 0.62
N GLY A 104 -20.62 -22.17 0.61
CA GLY A 104 -20.70 -23.53 0.06
C GLY A 104 -19.75 -23.81 -1.10
N GLY A 105 -19.09 -22.79 -1.66
CA GLY A 105 -18.01 -22.94 -2.64
C GLY A 105 -16.63 -23.09 -1.99
N GLY A 106 -15.68 -23.56 -2.79
CA GLY A 106 -14.25 -23.58 -2.45
C GLY A 106 -13.49 -22.54 -3.25
N PHE A 107 -12.33 -22.14 -2.76
CA PHE A 107 -11.45 -21.24 -3.50
C PHE A 107 -10.80 -21.99 -4.67
N SER A 108 -10.97 -21.47 -5.89
CA SER A 108 -10.25 -21.97 -7.05
C SER A 108 -8.83 -21.43 -7.07
N CYS A 109 -7.86 -22.23 -6.62
CA CYS A 109 -6.47 -21.80 -6.52
C CYS A 109 -5.79 -21.84 -7.90
N PRO A 110 -5.21 -20.74 -8.38
CA PRO A 110 -4.43 -20.73 -9.61
C PRO A 110 -3.19 -21.63 -9.49
N ARG A 111 -2.85 -22.33 -10.58
CA ARG A 111 -1.78 -23.33 -10.59
C ARG A 111 -0.45 -22.79 -10.06
N TYR A 112 -0.07 -21.58 -10.48
CA TYR A 112 1.15 -20.92 -10.01
C TYR A 112 1.20 -20.80 -8.47
N CYS A 113 0.11 -20.35 -7.85
CA CYS A 113 0.01 -20.23 -6.40
C CYS A 113 0.18 -21.60 -5.72
N ALA A 114 -0.52 -22.62 -6.23
CA ALA A 114 -0.47 -23.97 -5.66
C ALA A 114 0.91 -24.64 -5.77
N GLU A 115 1.64 -24.40 -6.87
CA GLU A 115 2.94 -25.06 -7.13
C GLU A 115 4.14 -24.32 -6.54
N MET A 116 4.07 -22.98 -6.45
CA MET A 116 5.19 -22.16 -5.97
C MET A 116 5.06 -21.83 -4.47
N ILE A 117 3.85 -21.43 -4.04
CA ILE A 117 3.66 -20.84 -2.71
C ILE A 117 3.29 -21.88 -1.68
N PHE A 118 2.41 -22.82 -2.02
CA PHE A 118 2.00 -23.85 -1.08
C PHE A 118 3.09 -24.93 -0.89
N PRO A 119 3.07 -25.66 0.24
CA PRO A 119 3.85 -26.88 0.36
C PRO A 119 3.58 -27.83 -0.80
N ARG A 120 4.62 -28.54 -1.27
CA ARG A 120 4.49 -29.48 -2.39
C ARG A 120 3.51 -30.59 -2.03
N MET A 121 2.53 -30.81 -2.89
CA MET A 121 1.52 -31.86 -2.74
C MET A 121 2.06 -33.22 -3.24
N ASP A 122 1.76 -34.29 -2.51
CA ASP A 122 1.90 -35.65 -3.02
C ASP A 122 0.70 -36.01 -3.92
N TYR A 123 0.97 -36.34 -5.18
CA TYR A 123 -0.03 -36.66 -6.20
C TYR A 123 -0.39 -38.16 -6.29
N SER A 124 0.14 -39.00 -5.41
CA SER A 124 -0.12 -40.45 -5.39
C SER A 124 -1.59 -40.80 -5.07
N GLY A 125 -2.27 -39.96 -4.28
CA GLY A 125 -3.66 -40.18 -3.85
C GLY A 125 -4.72 -39.92 -4.94
N ASN A 126 -5.96 -40.39 -4.71
CA ASN A 126 -7.09 -40.14 -5.60
C ASN A 126 -8.37 -39.72 -4.83
N PRO A 127 -8.69 -38.41 -4.73
CA PRO A 127 -7.89 -37.28 -5.19
C PRO A 127 -6.71 -36.94 -4.23
N PRO A 128 -5.60 -36.38 -4.73
CA PRO A 128 -4.54 -35.81 -3.91
C PRO A 128 -5.05 -34.67 -3.01
N PHE A 129 -4.66 -34.66 -1.73
CA PHE A 129 -4.98 -33.55 -0.82
C PHE A 129 -3.92 -33.36 0.27
N GLN A 130 -3.87 -32.17 0.86
CA GLN A 130 -3.06 -31.84 2.03
C GLN A 130 -3.73 -30.74 2.87
N GLY A 131 -3.33 -30.61 4.13
CA GLY A 131 -3.65 -29.45 4.96
C GLY A 131 -2.61 -28.35 4.77
N ILE A 132 -3.05 -27.10 4.62
CA ILE A 132 -2.18 -25.92 4.67
C ILE A 132 -2.62 -25.00 5.82
N TYR A 133 -1.65 -24.31 6.41
CA TYR A 133 -1.84 -23.57 7.66
C TYR A 133 -1.26 -22.13 7.57
N PRO A 134 -1.77 -21.28 6.67
CA PRO A 134 -1.32 -19.89 6.61
C PRO A 134 -1.63 -19.13 7.90
N LYS A 135 -0.73 -18.22 8.29
CA LYS A 135 -1.00 -17.20 9.30
C LYS A 135 -1.49 -15.90 8.66
N ASP A 136 -2.51 -15.27 9.25
CA ASP A 136 -2.93 -13.94 8.81
C ASP A 136 -2.03 -12.81 9.34
N VAL A 137 -2.40 -11.56 9.03
CA VAL A 137 -1.67 -10.35 9.47
C VAL A 137 -1.69 -10.14 10.99
N HIS A 138 -2.57 -10.83 11.71
CA HIS A 138 -2.65 -10.82 13.18
C HIS A 138 -1.95 -12.04 13.80
N GLY A 139 -1.42 -12.94 12.98
CA GLY A 139 -0.75 -14.17 13.42
C GLY A 139 -1.69 -15.34 13.66
N GLU A 140 -2.99 -15.18 13.39
CA GLU A 140 -3.97 -16.26 13.54
C GLU A 140 -3.77 -17.31 12.46
N LYS A 141 -3.78 -18.59 12.85
CA LYS A 141 -3.56 -19.72 11.94
C LYS A 141 -4.88 -20.20 11.36
N TRP A 142 -4.97 -20.16 10.04
CA TRP A 142 -6.12 -20.65 9.28
C TRP A 142 -5.83 -22.02 8.71
N HIS A 143 -6.71 -23.00 8.92
CA HIS A 143 -6.55 -24.34 8.36
C HIS A 143 -7.38 -24.50 7.08
N PHE A 144 -6.73 -24.78 5.96
CA PHE A 144 -7.39 -25.06 4.69
C PHE A 144 -7.05 -26.47 4.17
N ARG A 145 -8.06 -27.17 3.68
CA ARG A 145 -7.87 -28.39 2.89
C ARG A 145 -7.58 -28.02 1.44
N HIS A 146 -6.34 -28.21 0.99
CA HIS A 146 -5.93 -28.09 -0.40
C HIS A 146 -6.13 -29.44 -1.11
N VAL A 147 -6.89 -29.48 -2.19
CA VAL A 147 -7.18 -30.70 -2.98
C VAL A 147 -6.99 -30.45 -4.47
N TYR A 148 -6.44 -31.43 -5.18
CA TYR A 148 -6.30 -31.40 -6.63
C TYR A 148 -7.30 -32.38 -7.28
N ARG A 149 -8.39 -31.86 -7.84
CA ARG A 149 -9.52 -32.69 -8.33
C ARG A 149 -10.30 -32.02 -9.46
N GLY A 150 -11.33 -32.70 -9.96
CA GLY A 150 -12.23 -32.22 -11.01
C GLY A 150 -11.77 -32.59 -12.42
N THR A 151 -12.57 -32.20 -13.42
CA THR A 151 -12.32 -32.47 -14.84
C THR A 151 -12.55 -31.20 -15.65
N PRO A 152 -11.51 -30.54 -16.19
CA PRO A 152 -10.08 -30.83 -15.97
C PRO A 152 -9.68 -30.62 -14.50
N LYS A 153 -8.59 -31.28 -14.07
CA LYS A 153 -8.10 -31.20 -12.69
C LYS A 153 -7.62 -29.78 -12.35
N ARG A 154 -8.02 -29.28 -11.17
CA ARG A 154 -7.70 -27.94 -10.66
C ARG A 154 -7.35 -28.01 -9.18
N HIS A 155 -6.60 -27.03 -8.71
CA HIS A 155 -6.31 -26.84 -7.29
C HIS A 155 -7.45 -26.09 -6.61
N LEU A 156 -7.89 -26.59 -5.46
CA LEU A 156 -9.01 -26.02 -4.72
C LEU A 156 -8.66 -25.95 -3.23
N LEU A 157 -9.06 -24.88 -2.55
CA LEU A 157 -9.21 -24.89 -1.08
C LEU A 157 -10.68 -25.14 -0.75
N THR A 158 -10.96 -26.20 -0.01
CA THR A 158 -12.33 -26.60 0.32
C THR A 158 -12.63 -26.38 1.80
N THR A 159 -12.41 -27.38 2.65
CA THR A 159 -12.64 -27.26 4.10
C THR A 159 -11.82 -26.12 4.68
N GLY A 160 -12.44 -25.29 5.51
CA GLY A 160 -11.85 -24.10 6.14
C GLY A 160 -11.99 -22.81 5.33
N TRP A 161 -12.23 -22.89 4.02
CA TRP A 161 -12.35 -21.71 3.17
C TRP A 161 -13.63 -20.89 3.46
N SER A 162 -14.81 -21.51 3.47
CA SER A 162 -16.06 -20.77 3.74
C SER A 162 -16.09 -20.13 5.14
N PRO A 163 -15.61 -20.79 6.22
CA PRO A 163 -15.41 -20.14 7.52
C PRO A 163 -14.51 -18.90 7.43
N PHE A 164 -13.38 -18.97 6.72
CA PHE A 164 -12.49 -17.81 6.52
C PHE A 164 -13.18 -16.66 5.79
N VAL A 165 -13.92 -16.96 4.70
CA VAL A 165 -14.70 -15.96 3.95
C VAL A 165 -15.74 -15.29 4.85
N SER A 166 -16.46 -16.07 5.66
CA SER A 166 -17.49 -15.57 6.56
C SER A 166 -16.90 -14.71 7.68
N ASP A 167 -15.84 -15.17 8.32
CA ASP A 167 -15.19 -14.49 9.44
C ASP A 167 -14.57 -13.15 8.98
N LYS A 168 -13.82 -13.20 7.89
CA LYS A 168 -13.15 -12.04 7.29
C LYS A 168 -14.08 -11.17 6.44
N LYS A 169 -15.38 -11.53 6.34
CA LYS A 169 -16.44 -10.80 5.61
C LYS A 169 -16.09 -10.49 4.14
N LEU A 170 -15.42 -11.44 3.48
CA LEU A 170 -14.97 -11.31 2.11
C LEU A 170 -16.14 -11.38 1.13
N ALA A 171 -16.06 -10.59 0.07
CA ALA A 171 -17.00 -10.59 -1.05
C ALA A 171 -16.28 -10.76 -2.39
N SER A 172 -17.05 -11.01 -3.45
CA SER A 172 -16.53 -10.94 -4.82
C SER A 172 -15.92 -9.56 -5.06
N GLY A 173 -14.75 -9.52 -5.72
CA GLY A 173 -13.96 -8.30 -5.93
C GLY A 173 -12.87 -8.07 -4.88
N ASP A 174 -13.06 -8.55 -3.64
CA ASP A 174 -11.98 -8.54 -2.66
C ASP A 174 -10.84 -9.47 -3.13
N SER A 175 -9.61 -9.16 -2.76
CA SER A 175 -8.42 -9.93 -3.11
C SER A 175 -7.87 -10.67 -1.89
N VAL A 176 -7.43 -11.91 -2.11
CA VAL A 176 -6.67 -12.68 -1.12
C VAL A 176 -5.25 -12.86 -1.62
N VAL A 177 -4.29 -12.61 -0.74
CA VAL A 177 -2.86 -12.69 -1.00
C VAL A 177 -2.30 -13.87 -0.22
N PHE A 178 -1.66 -14.81 -0.90
CA PHE A 178 -0.85 -15.83 -0.25
C PHE A 178 0.62 -15.48 -0.42
N LEU A 179 1.41 -15.66 0.64
CA LEU A 179 2.85 -15.40 0.63
C LEU A 179 3.57 -16.53 1.33
N ARG A 180 4.64 -17.03 0.70
CA ARG A 180 5.62 -17.88 1.36
C ARG A 180 6.85 -17.05 1.68
N SER A 181 7.11 -16.90 2.97
CA SER A 181 8.31 -16.22 3.45
C SER A 181 9.56 -17.10 3.30
N GLU A 182 10.73 -16.50 3.41
CA GLU A 182 12.03 -17.17 3.22
C GLU A 182 12.26 -18.33 4.21
N ASN A 183 11.75 -18.21 5.43
CA ASN A 183 11.80 -19.29 6.42
C ASN A 183 10.80 -20.44 6.14
N GLY A 184 10.05 -20.36 5.03
CA GLY A 184 9.07 -21.35 4.61
C GLY A 184 7.68 -21.18 5.22
N GLU A 185 7.45 -20.19 6.10
CA GLU A 185 6.15 -19.92 6.69
C GLU A 185 5.19 -19.36 5.65
N LEU A 186 4.01 -19.98 5.58
CA LEU A 186 2.91 -19.57 4.73
C LEU A 186 2.08 -18.50 5.45
N ARG A 187 1.73 -17.44 4.73
CA ARG A 187 0.88 -16.34 5.22
C ARG A 187 -0.27 -16.07 4.27
N VAL A 188 -1.35 -15.51 4.82
CA VAL A 188 -2.52 -15.05 4.08
C VAL A 188 -2.81 -13.60 4.44
N GLY A 189 -3.07 -12.76 3.44
CA GLY A 189 -3.48 -11.38 3.60
C GLY A 189 -4.73 -11.11 2.78
N ILE A 190 -5.41 -10.02 3.11
CA ILE A 190 -6.62 -9.60 2.41
C ILE A 190 -6.40 -8.17 1.92
N TRP A 191 -6.85 -7.91 0.69
CA TRP A 191 -6.97 -6.57 0.16
C TRP A 191 -8.41 -6.40 -0.32
N ARG A 192 -9.18 -5.55 0.37
CA ARG A 192 -10.58 -5.30 0.02
C ARG A 192 -10.71 -4.33 -1.15
N GLU A 193 -11.60 -4.64 -2.08
CA GLU A 193 -11.96 -3.69 -3.13
C GLU A 193 -12.78 -2.54 -2.53
N LYS A 194 -12.60 -1.33 -3.07
CA LYS A 194 -13.44 -0.19 -2.71
C LYS A 194 -14.87 -0.46 -3.20
N ARG A 195 -15.75 -0.93 -2.31
CA ARG A 195 -17.18 -1.09 -2.61
C ARG A 195 -17.76 0.30 -2.89
N ARG A 196 -18.08 0.60 -4.16
CA ARG A 196 -18.90 1.78 -4.49
C ARG A 196 -20.30 1.54 -3.91
N ASN A 197 -20.57 2.10 -2.73
CA ASN A 197 -21.93 2.07 -2.20
C ASN A 197 -22.81 2.96 -3.08
N ASN A 198 -23.70 2.36 -3.87
CA ASN A 198 -24.70 3.05 -4.71
C ASN A 198 -25.82 3.73 -3.88
N VAL A 199 -25.59 4.01 -2.60
CA VAL A 199 -26.57 4.60 -1.69
C VAL A 199 -25.97 5.89 -1.12
N GLY A 200 -26.20 7.01 -1.80
CA GLY A 200 -26.33 8.39 -1.25
C GLY A 200 -25.32 8.96 -0.23
N VAL A 201 -24.29 8.23 0.21
CA VAL A 201 -23.34 8.63 1.25
C VAL A 201 -21.98 8.87 0.60
N VAL A 202 -21.94 9.84 -0.31
CA VAL A 202 -20.70 10.27 -0.99
C VAL A 202 -19.71 10.93 -0.02
N ARG A 203 -20.09 11.17 1.24
CA ARG A 203 -19.34 12.00 2.18
C ARG A 203 -18.23 11.28 2.96
N VAL A 204 -18.28 9.98 3.21
CA VAL A 204 -17.26 9.30 4.05
C VAL A 204 -16.09 8.76 3.22
N GLU A 205 -16.30 8.57 1.91
CA GLU A 205 -15.46 7.69 1.09
C GLU A 205 -14.35 8.41 0.28
N ILE A 206 -14.36 9.76 0.22
CA ILE A 206 -13.27 10.57 -0.35
C ILE A 206 -12.13 10.75 0.66
N TRP A 207 -12.48 10.75 1.95
CA TRP A 207 -11.58 11.11 3.02
C TRP A 207 -10.69 9.93 3.45
N GLY A 208 -9.59 10.24 4.10
CA GLY A 208 -8.78 9.25 4.78
C GLY A 208 -9.34 8.84 6.13
N LYS A 209 -8.49 8.23 6.95
CA LYS A 209 -8.87 7.64 8.24
C LYS A 209 -8.12 8.27 9.41
N VAL A 210 -7.11 9.08 9.12
CA VAL A 210 -6.35 9.81 10.13
C VAL A 210 -7.23 10.91 10.69
N LYS A 211 -7.24 11.09 12.01
CA LYS A 211 -8.03 12.17 12.61
C LYS A 211 -7.40 13.51 12.24
N VAL A 212 -8.23 14.52 11.96
CA VAL A 212 -7.76 15.89 11.68
C VAL A 212 -6.80 16.39 12.76
N LEU A 213 -7.11 16.12 14.03
CA LEU A 213 -6.27 16.50 15.16
C LEU A 213 -4.88 15.84 15.16
N GLU A 214 -4.78 14.59 14.69
CA GLU A 214 -3.49 13.89 14.59
C GLU A 214 -2.62 14.50 13.48
N VAL A 215 -3.22 14.89 12.34
CA VAL A 215 -2.51 15.62 11.28
C VAL A 215 -2.00 16.96 11.81
N ILE A 216 -2.87 17.74 12.44
CA ILE A 216 -2.54 19.04 13.02
C ILE A 216 -1.40 18.90 14.03
N GLU A 217 -1.48 17.93 14.93
CA GLU A 217 -0.47 17.73 15.96
C GLU A 217 0.88 17.32 15.37
N ALA A 218 0.88 16.41 14.39
CA ALA A 218 2.09 16.03 13.66
C ALA A 218 2.75 17.25 13.00
N VAL A 219 1.96 18.11 12.35
CA VAL A 219 2.46 19.35 11.75
C VAL A 219 3.03 20.29 12.80
N ARG A 220 2.29 20.53 13.88
CA ARG A 220 2.71 21.40 14.98
C ARG A 220 4.02 20.93 15.62
N LEU A 221 4.16 19.64 15.88
CA LEU A 221 5.40 19.05 16.43
C LEU A 221 6.55 19.17 15.44
N GLY A 222 6.32 18.83 14.18
CA GLY A 222 7.32 18.94 13.11
C GLY A 222 7.84 20.38 12.94
N THR A 223 6.94 21.37 12.92
CA THR A 223 7.32 22.79 12.81
C THR A 223 8.12 23.29 14.01
N ASN A 224 7.91 22.68 15.18
CA ASN A 224 8.63 23.00 16.41
C ASN A 224 9.91 22.16 16.58
N MET A 225 10.36 21.46 15.54
CA MET A 225 11.55 20.61 15.55
C MET A 225 11.49 19.47 16.59
N GLN A 226 10.29 18.97 16.88
CA GLN A 226 10.06 17.86 17.81
C GLN A 226 9.74 16.56 17.05
N PRO A 227 10.23 15.40 17.51
CA PRO A 227 9.84 14.12 16.93
C PRO A 227 8.33 13.87 17.00
N PHE A 228 7.77 13.29 15.95
CA PHE A 228 6.33 13.07 15.82
C PHE A 228 6.00 11.79 15.07
N ASP A 229 4.80 11.28 15.29
CA ASP A 229 4.32 10.09 14.60
C ASP A 229 3.34 10.50 13.47
N VAL A 230 3.39 9.78 12.35
CA VAL A 230 2.42 9.88 11.26
C VAL A 230 1.87 8.51 10.90
N VAL A 231 0.61 8.48 10.45
CA VAL A 231 -0.07 7.25 10.04
C VAL A 231 -0.32 7.29 8.54
N TYR A 232 0.08 6.24 7.85
CA TYR A 232 -0.06 6.09 6.42
C TYR A 232 -0.91 4.87 6.08
N TYR A 233 -2.04 5.11 5.42
CA TYR A 233 -2.87 4.05 4.86
C TYR A 233 -2.52 3.89 3.37
N PRO A 234 -1.80 2.81 2.99
CA PRO A 234 -1.53 2.53 1.59
C PRO A 234 -2.84 2.22 0.87
N ARG A 235 -3.34 3.16 0.06
CA ARG A 235 -4.55 2.98 -0.76
C ARG A 235 -4.23 3.24 -2.23
N SER A 236 -4.96 2.57 -3.11
CA SER A 236 -4.90 2.89 -4.54
C SER A 236 -5.25 4.37 -4.75
N GLY A 237 -4.31 5.10 -5.35
CA GLY A 237 -4.42 6.53 -5.66
C GLY A 237 -4.05 7.50 -4.54
N THR A 238 -3.66 7.04 -3.35
CA THR A 238 -3.19 7.95 -2.29
C THR A 238 -1.66 8.11 -2.34
N PRO A 239 -1.14 9.29 -2.65
CA PRO A 239 0.30 9.52 -2.70
C PRO A 239 0.93 9.39 -1.31
N GLU A 240 2.21 9.05 -1.30
CA GLU A 240 3.07 9.12 -0.12
C GLU A 240 3.34 10.59 0.21
N PHE A 241 3.13 10.98 1.47
CA PHE A 241 3.41 12.33 1.95
C PHE A 241 4.75 12.43 2.70
N PHE A 242 5.57 11.38 2.63
CA PHE A 242 6.95 11.32 3.10
C PHE A 242 7.80 10.81 1.95
N VAL A 243 8.57 11.67 1.30
CA VAL A 243 9.30 11.32 0.07
C VAL A 243 10.79 11.39 0.34
N LYS A 244 11.57 10.36 -0.06
CA LYS A 244 13.04 10.36 0.11
C LYS A 244 13.67 11.64 -0.46
N THR A 245 14.60 12.23 0.28
CA THR A 245 15.28 13.48 -0.14
C THR A 245 16.02 13.29 -1.46
N SER A 246 16.68 12.15 -1.67
CA SER A 246 17.36 11.80 -2.93
C SER A 246 16.43 11.84 -4.15
N LEU A 247 15.19 11.35 -4.03
CA LEU A 247 14.20 11.39 -5.11
C LEU A 247 13.75 12.83 -5.42
N ILE A 248 13.58 13.66 -4.39
CA ILE A 248 13.31 15.10 -4.56
C ILE A 248 14.50 15.79 -5.23
N GLY A 249 15.73 15.48 -4.84
CA GLY A 249 16.95 16.02 -5.47
C GLY A 249 17.00 15.75 -6.97
N ILE A 250 16.71 14.52 -7.39
CA ILE A 250 16.62 14.15 -8.81
C ILE A 250 15.47 14.89 -9.50
N THR A 251 14.30 14.96 -8.85
CA THR A 251 13.09 15.59 -9.41
C THR A 251 13.28 17.09 -9.65
N LEU A 252 14.02 17.79 -8.77
CA LEU A 252 14.31 19.21 -8.90
C LEU A 252 15.32 19.54 -10.00
N GLN A 253 16.11 18.57 -10.46
CA GLN A 253 16.99 18.74 -11.62
C GLN A 253 16.22 18.70 -12.95
N ILE A 254 15.01 18.15 -12.95
CA ILE A 254 14.15 18.08 -14.13
C ILE A 254 13.47 19.44 -14.33
N ARG A 255 13.63 20.02 -15.51
CA ARG A 255 12.89 21.22 -15.91
C ARG A 255 11.51 20.84 -16.42
N TRP A 256 10.58 20.63 -15.48
CA TRP A 256 9.18 20.33 -15.80
C TRP A 256 8.55 21.45 -16.63
N CYS A 257 7.89 21.11 -17.74
CA CYS A 257 7.17 22.06 -18.58
C CYS A 257 5.94 21.43 -19.25
N PRO A 258 4.95 22.26 -19.64
CA PRO A 258 3.80 21.81 -20.43
C PRO A 258 4.24 21.08 -21.71
N GLY A 259 3.55 19.99 -22.05
CA GLY A 259 3.84 19.15 -23.21
C GLY A 259 4.82 18.01 -22.95
N MET A 260 5.50 17.98 -21.80
CA MET A 260 6.36 16.84 -21.43
C MET A 260 5.53 15.57 -21.25
N ARG A 261 5.96 14.49 -21.89
CA ARG A 261 5.34 13.17 -21.68
C ARG A 261 5.97 12.49 -20.48
N PHE A 262 5.15 11.79 -19.70
CA PHE A 262 5.62 10.98 -18.59
C PHE A 262 5.03 9.57 -18.67
N LYS A 263 5.67 8.65 -17.94
CA LYS A 263 5.14 7.31 -17.69
C LYS A 263 5.00 7.13 -16.19
N MET A 264 3.86 6.62 -15.76
CA MET A 264 3.58 6.32 -14.36
C MET A 264 3.24 4.82 -14.23
N PRO A 265 3.90 4.08 -13.33
CA PRO A 265 3.54 2.69 -13.09
C PRO A 265 2.20 2.62 -12.35
N ILE A 266 1.32 1.73 -12.83
CA ILE A 266 0.06 1.38 -12.19
C ILE A 266 0.09 -0.13 -11.97
N GLU A 267 -0.20 -0.58 -10.74
CA GLU A 267 -0.37 -2.01 -10.47
C GLU A 267 -1.66 -2.50 -11.10
N THR A 268 -1.60 -3.65 -11.78
CA THR A 268 -2.79 -4.35 -12.23
C THR A 268 -3.61 -4.83 -11.03
N GLU A 269 -4.90 -5.08 -11.24
CA GLU A 269 -5.84 -5.51 -10.20
C GLU A 269 -5.36 -6.77 -9.44
N ASP A 270 -4.72 -7.69 -10.16
CA ASP A 270 -4.13 -8.92 -9.60
C ASP A 270 -2.74 -8.73 -9.00
N SER A 271 -2.22 -7.49 -8.98
CA SER A 271 -0.87 -7.12 -8.51
C SER A 271 0.28 -7.93 -9.12
N SER A 272 0.03 -8.63 -10.23
CA SER A 272 1.00 -9.55 -10.83
C SER A 272 1.86 -8.85 -11.89
N ARG A 273 1.43 -7.68 -12.38
CA ARG A 273 2.08 -6.92 -13.45
C ARG A 273 2.05 -5.42 -13.17
N ILE A 274 3.06 -4.73 -13.69
CA ILE A 274 3.08 -3.27 -13.77
C ILE A 274 2.53 -2.90 -15.15
N SER A 275 1.40 -2.19 -15.16
CA SER A 275 0.93 -1.46 -16.32
C SER A 275 1.53 -0.05 -16.32
N TRP A 276 1.72 0.53 -17.51
CA TRP A 276 2.27 1.87 -17.63
C TRP A 276 1.20 2.82 -18.14
N PHE A 277 0.81 3.78 -17.30
CA PHE A 277 0.03 4.92 -17.76
C PHE A 277 0.98 5.92 -18.42
N ILE A 278 0.59 6.41 -19.60
CA ILE A 278 1.35 7.41 -20.34
C ILE A 278 0.49 8.66 -20.41
N GLY A 279 1.00 9.76 -19.86
CA GLY A 279 0.33 11.04 -19.86
C GLY A 279 1.21 12.17 -20.38
N THR A 280 0.66 13.37 -20.37
CA THR A 280 1.34 14.61 -20.78
C THR A 280 1.11 15.67 -19.72
N VAL A 281 2.16 16.37 -19.30
CA VAL A 281 2.05 17.50 -18.37
C VAL A 281 1.30 18.63 -19.07
N ALA A 282 0.16 19.02 -18.52
CA ALA A 282 -0.65 20.14 -19.00
C ALA A 282 -0.15 21.49 -18.47
N SER A 283 0.23 21.55 -17.19
CA SER A 283 0.74 22.75 -16.54
C SER A 283 1.65 22.41 -15.35
N VAL A 284 2.44 23.40 -14.91
CA VAL A 284 3.36 23.29 -13.76
C VAL A 284 3.12 24.50 -12.86
N GLN A 285 2.38 24.30 -11.78
CA GLN A 285 2.01 25.34 -10.83
C GLN A 285 1.61 24.75 -9.48
N ALA A 286 1.81 25.49 -8.39
CA ALA A 286 1.40 25.03 -7.07
C ALA A 286 -0.12 24.78 -7.02
N ALA A 287 -0.52 23.65 -6.43
CA ALA A 287 -1.93 23.25 -6.37
C ALA A 287 -2.77 24.11 -5.40
N ASP A 288 -2.15 24.65 -4.37
CA ASP A 288 -2.77 25.51 -3.36
C ASP A 288 -2.06 26.87 -3.33
N PRO A 289 -2.75 27.98 -3.66
CA PRO A 289 -2.17 29.33 -3.63
C PRO A 289 -1.64 29.75 -2.24
N SER A 290 -2.13 29.13 -1.17
CA SER A 290 -1.65 29.39 0.19
C SER A 290 -0.21 28.93 0.37
N TRP A 291 0.24 27.98 -0.46
CA TRP A 291 1.56 27.33 -0.40
C TRP A 291 2.26 27.45 -1.77
N PRO A 292 2.64 28.67 -2.17
CA PRO A 292 3.11 28.96 -3.54
C PRO A 292 4.38 28.20 -3.93
N ASP A 293 5.21 27.83 -2.95
CA ASP A 293 6.46 27.10 -3.16
C ASP A 293 6.32 25.59 -2.91
N SER A 294 5.09 25.07 -2.84
CA SER A 294 4.87 23.64 -2.60
C SER A 294 5.11 22.80 -3.86
N LEU A 295 5.87 21.71 -3.69
CA LEU A 295 6.02 20.66 -4.70
C LEU A 295 4.83 19.69 -4.73
N TRP A 296 3.95 19.75 -3.73
CA TRP A 296 2.82 18.85 -3.61
C TRP A 296 1.82 19.09 -4.75
N ARG A 297 1.57 18.05 -5.56
CA ARG A 297 0.71 18.11 -6.75
C ARG A 297 1.06 19.25 -7.72
N LEU A 298 2.35 19.57 -7.85
CA LEU A 298 2.87 20.63 -8.72
C LEU A 298 2.53 20.45 -10.21
N LEU A 299 2.37 19.19 -10.66
CA LEU A 299 2.11 18.86 -12.06
C LEU A 299 0.63 18.59 -12.28
N GLN A 300 0.03 19.31 -13.22
CA GLN A 300 -1.27 18.96 -13.79
C GLN A 300 -1.03 18.04 -14.99
N VAL A 301 -1.72 16.88 -15.01
CA VAL A 301 -1.49 15.79 -15.98
C VAL A 301 -2.78 15.24 -16.56
#